data_AF-A0A6P0KMN3-F1
#
_entry.id   AF-A0A6P0KMN3-F1
#
_cell.length_a   1.000
_cell.length_b   1.000
_cell.length_c   1.000
_cell.angle_alpha   90.00
_cell.angle_beta   90.00
_cell.angle_gamma   90.00
#
_symmetry.space_group_name_H-M   'P 1'
#
loop_
_entity.id
_entity.type
_entity.pdbx_description
1 polymer ?
#
loop_
_entity_poly.entity_id
_entity_poly.type
_entity_poly.pdbx_seq_one_letter_code
_entity_poly.pdbx_strand_id
1 'polypeptide(L)' 'MIDALSLEEQNDLINIVRHRQIEQRREEIAVNITQAHQDYQECNVFRGTVDDVIAELND' A
#
# COMPACT_ATOMS: atom_id res chain seq x y z
N MET A 1 26.71 -17.64 1.36
CA MET A 1 25.76 -17.17 2.38
C MET A 1 26.00 -15.69 2.59
N ILE A 2 24.99 -14.92 3.01
CA ILE A 2 25.07 -13.46 3.19
C ILE A 2 26.30 -13.07 4.03
N ASP A 3 26.71 -13.93 4.96
CA ASP A 3 27.90 -13.78 5.81
C ASP A 3 29.24 -13.75 5.06
N ALA A 4 29.26 -14.17 3.79
CA ALA A 4 30.45 -14.10 2.93
C ALA A 4 30.62 -12.76 2.21
N LEU A 5 29.62 -11.89 2.29
CA LEU A 5 29.65 -10.54 1.71
C LEU A 5 30.38 -9.58 2.65
N SER A 6 31.07 -8.61 2.07
CA SER A 6 31.57 -7.45 2.81
C SER A 6 30.42 -6.67 3.44
N LEU A 7 30.74 -5.84 4.45
CA LEU A 7 29.73 -5.01 5.10
C LEU A 7 29.07 -4.02 4.11
N GLU A 8 29.81 -3.56 3.11
CA GLU A 8 29.27 -2.68 2.06
C GLU A 8 28.21 -3.40 1.22
N GLU A 9 28.54 -4.60 0.72
CA GLU A 9 27.60 -5.42 -0.05
C GLU A 9 26.36 -5.83 0.77
N GLN A 10 26.52 -6.09 2.06
CA GLN A 10 25.37 -6.36 2.95
C GLN A 10 24.48 -5.12 3.11
N ASN A 11 25.07 -3.93 3.24
CA ASN A 11 24.32 -2.66 3.31
C ASN A 11 23.57 -2.37 2.00
N ASP A 12 24.19 -2.67 0.86
CA ASP A 12 23.53 -2.55 -0.45
C ASP A 12 22.30 -3.46 -0.53
N LEU A 13 22.41 -4.71 -0.07
CA LEU A 13 21.26 -5.61 -0.01
C LEU A 13 20.13 -5.07 0.87
N ILE A 14 20.44 -4.51 2.03
CA ILE A 14 19.44 -3.88 2.91
C ILE A 14 18.73 -2.73 2.18
N ASN A 15 19.49 -1.88 1.48
CA ASN A 15 18.93 -0.77 0.73
C ASN A 15 18.03 -1.23 -0.42
N ILE A 16 18.44 -2.27 -1.15
CA ILE A 16 17.64 -2.88 -2.21
C ILE A 16 16.33 -3.43 -1.66
N VAL A 17 16.38 -4.17 -0.55
CA VAL A 17 15.18 -4.73 0.09
C VAL A 17 14.23 -3.63 0.54
N ARG A 18 14.74 -2.58 1.20
CA ARG A 18 13.94 -1.43 1.62
C ARG A 18 13.28 -0.74 0.42
N HIS A 19 14.02 -0.53 -0.66
CA HIS A 19 13.46 0.07 -1.88
C HIS A 19 12.34 -0.79 -2.47
N ARG A 20 12.52 -2.11 -2.54
CA ARG A 20 11.48 -3.03 -3.01
C ARG A 20 10.22 -2.99 -2.16
N GLN A 21 10.34 -2.90 -0.83
CA GLN A 21 9.18 -2.76 0.05
C GLN A 21 8.42 -1.46 -0.20
N ILE A 22 9.13 -0.35 -0.48
CA ILE A 22 8.52 0.93 -0.83
C ILE A 22 7.76 0.81 -2.16
N GLU A 23 8.36 0.19 -3.18
CA GLU A 23 7.69 0.03 -4.48
C GLU A 23 6.47 -0.91 -4.39
N GLN A 24 6.56 -2.01 -3.62
CA GLN A 24 5.40 -2.87 -3.34
C GLN A 24 4.25 -2.09 -2.69
N ARG A 25 4.56 -1.23 -1.71
CA ARG A 25 3.54 -0.39 -1.09
C ARG A 25 2.92 0.60 -2.08
N ARG A 26 3.70 1.12 -3.03
CA ARG A 26 3.18 2.02 -4.08
C ARG A 26 2.27 1.29 -5.06
N GLU A 27 2.59 0.04 -5.41
CA GLU A 27 1.73 -0.81 -6.23
C GLU A 27 0.38 -1.06 -5.54
N GLU A 28 0.37 -1.39 -4.25
CA GLU A 28 -0.86 -1.54 -3.46
C GLU A 28 -1.72 -0.26 -3.49
N ILE A 29 -1.08 0.91 -3.32
CA ILE A 29 -1.78 2.20 -3.37
C ILE A 29 -2.36 2.46 -4.76
N ALA A 30 -1.61 2.17 -5.84
CA ALA A 30 -2.07 2.36 -7.20
C ALA A 30 -3.27 1.46 -7.54
N VAL A 31 -3.27 0.21 -7.05
CA VAL A 31 -4.42 -0.71 -7.17
C VAL A 31 -5.63 -0.13 -6.42
N ASN A 32 -5.46 0.30 -5.18
CA ASN A 32 -6.55 0.87 -4.37
C ASN A 32 -7.15 2.13 -5.00
N ILE A 33 -6.31 3.01 -5.56
CA ILE A 33 -6.77 4.21 -6.28
C ILE A 33 -7.59 3.82 -7.52
N THR A 34 -7.10 2.86 -8.30
CA THR A 34 -7.79 2.39 -9.50
C THR A 34 -9.16 1.82 -9.15
N GLN A 35 -9.22 0.99 -8.11
CA GLN A 35 -10.48 0.40 -7.63
C GLN A 35 -11.44 1.47 -7.13
N ALA A 36 -10.97 2.43 -6.31
CA ALA A 36 -11.80 3.52 -5.80
C ALA A 36 -12.41 4.38 -6.93
N HIS A 37 -11.66 4.60 -8.01
CA HIS A 37 -12.19 5.30 -9.19
C HIS A 37 -13.28 4.49 -9.90
N GLN A 38 -13.10 3.18 -10.05
CA GLN A 38 -14.11 2.29 -10.63
C GLN A 38 -15.38 2.26 -9.77
N ASP A 39 -15.23 2.05 -8.46
CA ASP A 39 -16.34 2.03 -7.51
C ASP A 39 -17.15 3.33 -7.55
N TYR A 40 -16.46 4.48 -7.64
CA TYR A 40 -17.12 5.77 -7.79
C TYR A 40 -17.91 5.89 -9.11
N GLN A 41 -17.33 5.45 -10.23
CA GLN A 41 -17.97 5.49 -11.55
C GLN A 41 -19.21 4.59 -11.61
N GLU A 42 -19.16 3.43 -10.97
CA GLU A 42 -20.25 2.46 -10.94
C GLU A 42 -21.31 2.79 -9.87
N CYS A 43 -21.14 3.90 -9.14
CA CYS A 43 -21.94 4.26 -7.96
C CYS A 43 -21.93 3.18 -6.87
N ASN A 44 -20.92 2.31 -6.86
CA ASN A 44 -20.63 1.32 -5.82
C ASN A 44 -19.94 2.01 -4.63
N VAL A 45 -20.60 3.02 -4.07
CA VAL A 45 -20.08 3.83 -2.97
C VAL A 45 -21.09 3.88 -1.84
N PHE A 46 -20.58 3.83 -0.61
CA PHE A 46 -21.41 4.09 0.56
C PHE A 46 -21.94 5.52 0.52
N ARG A 47 -23.23 5.70 0.81
CA ARG A 47 -23.88 7.01 0.91
C ARG A 47 -24.66 7.06 2.22
N GLY A 48 -24.34 8.04 3.03
CA GLY A 48 -24.99 8.26 4.32
C GLY A 48 -24.62 9.63 4.88
N THR A 49 -25.10 9.89 6.08
CA THR A 49 -24.65 11.03 6.90
C THR A 49 -23.23 10.79 7.42
N VAL A 50 -22.63 11.83 8.01
CA VAL A 50 -21.33 11.70 8.66
C VAL A 50 -21.37 10.65 9.78
N ASP A 51 -22.46 10.59 10.54
CA ASP A 51 -22.64 9.62 11.62
C ASP A 51 -22.68 8.18 11.07
N ASP A 52 -23.34 7.97 9.92
CA ASP A 52 -23.40 6.66 9.26
C ASP A 52 -22.01 6.21 8.75
N VAL A 53 -21.21 7.15 8.21
CA VAL A 53 -19.84 6.86 7.76
C VAL A 53 -18.92 6.53 8.94
N ILE A 54 -19.04 7.27 10.06
CA ILE A 54 -18.24 7.02 11.25
C ILE A 54 -18.61 5.67 11.88
N ALA A 55 -19.88 5.29 11.89
CA ALA A 55 -20.31 3.98 12.37
C ALA A 55 -19.67 2.85 11.55
N GLU A 56 -19.74 2.92 10.21
CA GLU A 56 -19.15 1.92 9.30
C GLU A 56 -17.62 1.79 9.47
N LEU A 57 -16.90 2.89 9.71
CA LEU A 57 -15.44 2.87 9.86
C LEU A 57 -14.95 2.28 11.19
N ASN A 58 -15.82 2.19 12.19
CA ASN A 58 -15.47 1.70 13.53
C ASN A 58 -15.89 0.25 13.78
N ASP A 59 -16.55 -0.41 12.83
CA ASP A 59 -16.89 -1.84 12.84
C ASP A 59 -15.72 -2.72 12.37
#